data_AF-A0A7S0EP22-F1
#
_entry.id   AF-A0A7S0EP22-F1
#
_cell.length_a   1.000
_cell.length_b   1.000
_cell.length_c   1.000
_cell.angle_alpha   90.00
_cell.angle_beta   90.00
_cell.angle_gamma   90.00
#
_symmetry.space_group_name_H-M   'P 1'
#
loop_
_entity.id
_entity.type
_entity.pdbx_description
1 polymer ?
#
loop_
_entity_poly.entity_id
_entity_poly.type
_entity_poly.pdbx_seq_one_letter_code
_entity_poly.pdbx_strand_id
1 'polypeptide(L)'
;DQVVVHEGRVLEKPESEDEARSFITGYTKVPPSTLSAIIVTNVSTGKRVCGIDKATVVFKEIPADVIELLIKDEATMFCCGGLVVEEPKVQPYIERIEGGMDSVMGLGKAVTRDLLTQALE
;
A
#
# COMPACT_ATOMS: atom_id res chain seq x y z
N ASP A 1 1.45 -10.77 -3.43
CA ASP A 1 0.51 -10.61 -2.31
C ASP A 1 1.01 -9.44 -1.48
N GLN A 2 0.12 -8.61 -0.95
CA GLN A 2 0.50 -7.35 -0.30
C GLN A 2 -0.30 -7.11 0.97
N VAL A 3 0.36 -6.57 1.99
CA VAL A 3 -0.26 -6.10 3.23
C VAL A 3 0.07 -4.64 3.49
N VAL A 4 -0.80 -3.94 4.22
CA VAL A 4 -0.51 -2.62 4.78
C VAL A 4 -0.01 -2.78 6.20
N VAL A 5 1.07 -2.08 6.56
CA VAL A 5 1.63 -2.04 7.90
C VAL A 5 1.64 -0.62 8.43
N HIS A 6 1.13 -0.45 9.64
CA HIS A 6 1.11 0.82 10.35
C HIS A 6 1.40 0.57 11.84
N GLU A 7 2.36 1.29 12.41
CA GLU A 7 2.79 1.14 13.81
C GLU A 7 3.09 -0.32 14.23
N GLY A 8 3.72 -1.09 13.33
CA GLY A 8 4.11 -2.48 13.59
C GLY A 8 2.95 -3.49 13.53
N ARG A 9 1.77 -3.07 13.07
CA ARG A 9 0.58 -3.93 12.89
C ARG A 9 0.25 -4.07 11.42
N VAL A 10 -0.20 -5.25 11.01
CA VAL A 10 -0.84 -5.45 9.71
C VAL A 10 -2.26 -4.90 9.80
N LEU A 11 -2.61 -4.05 8.85
CA LEU A 11 -3.95 -3.50 8.71
C LEU A 11 -4.68 -4.20 7.56
N GLU A 12 -5.79 -4.83 7.89
CA GLU A 12 -6.73 -5.42 6.94
C GLU A 12 -7.69 -4.35 6.40
N LYS A 13 -8.75 -4.78 5.71
CA LYS A 13 -9.88 -3.92 5.40
C LYS A 13 -10.58 -3.50 6.70
N PRO A 14 -10.94 -2.22 6.87
CA PRO A 14 -11.63 -1.80 8.07
C PRO A 14 -13.00 -2.48 8.17
N GLU A 15 -13.39 -2.89 9.38
CA GLU A 15 -14.68 -3.52 9.67
C GLU A 15 -15.77 -2.49 10.01
N SER A 16 -15.38 -1.23 10.21
CA SER A 16 -16.29 -0.12 10.53
C SER A 16 -15.75 1.24 10.08
N GLU A 17 -16.65 2.22 9.94
CA GLU A 17 -16.29 3.61 9.67
C GLU A 17 -15.36 4.20 10.75
N ASP A 18 -15.55 3.81 12.01
CA ASP A 18 -14.71 4.26 13.13
C ASP A 18 -13.28 3.73 13.02
N GLU A 19 -13.13 2.49 12.58
CA GLU A 19 -11.81 1.90 12.34
C GLU A 19 -11.13 2.55 11.13
N ALA A 20 -11.85 2.76 10.03
CA ALA A 20 -11.34 3.50 8.87
C ALA A 20 -10.86 4.90 9.27
N ARG A 21 -11.64 5.62 10.09
CA ARG A 21 -11.24 6.91 10.66
C ARG A 21 -9.96 6.83 11.46
N SER A 22 -9.85 5.81 12.32
CA SER A 22 -8.65 5.58 13.13
C SER A 22 -7.42 5.34 12.26
N PHE A 23 -7.55 4.56 11.17
CA PHE A 23 -6.46 4.30 10.23
C PHE A 23 -6.00 5.61 9.56
N ILE A 24 -6.91 6.31 8.88
CA ILE A 24 -6.59 7.51 8.10
C ILE A 24 -6.01 8.62 8.99
N THR A 25 -6.58 8.82 10.18
CA THR A 25 -6.07 9.80 11.15
C THR A 25 -4.66 9.44 11.61
N GLY A 26 -4.38 8.14 11.80
CA GLY A 26 -3.08 7.62 12.19
C GLY A 26 -1.99 7.91 11.15
N TYR A 27 -2.31 7.83 9.86
CA TYR A 27 -1.35 7.98 8.76
C TYR A 27 -0.67 9.34 8.67
N THR A 28 -1.32 10.38 9.20
CA THR A 28 -0.75 11.73 9.27
C THR A 28 0.28 11.89 10.40
N LYS A 29 0.28 10.96 11.37
CA LYS A 29 1.23 10.93 12.50
C LYS A 29 2.38 9.97 12.22
N VAL A 30 2.04 8.79 11.70
CA VAL A 30 3.01 7.75 11.34
C VAL A 30 2.69 7.26 9.92
N PRO A 31 3.61 7.39 8.96
CA PRO A 31 3.38 6.92 7.61
C PRO A 31 3.09 5.42 7.52
N PRO A 32 1.99 4.99 6.87
CA PRO A 32 1.78 3.58 6.57
C PRO A 32 2.75 3.10 5.50
N SER A 33 3.00 1.79 5.48
CA SER A 33 3.81 1.16 4.45
C SER A 33 3.09 -0.05 3.86
N THR A 34 3.21 -0.25 2.55
CA THR A 34 2.87 -1.52 1.93
C THR A 34 4.08 -2.44 1.93
N LEU A 35 3.84 -3.74 2.12
CA LEU A 35 4.83 -4.80 1.95
C LEU A 35 4.26 -5.83 0.99
N SER A 36 4.92 -6.01 -0.16
CA SER A 36 4.53 -6.99 -1.18
C SER A 36 5.58 -8.09 -1.29
N ALA A 37 5.13 -9.34 -1.23
CA ALA A 37 5.96 -10.49 -1.52
C ALA A 37 5.79 -10.90 -2.99
N ILE A 38 6.90 -10.96 -3.72
CA ILE A 38 6.96 -11.28 -5.14
C ILE A 38 7.80 -12.54 -5.31
N ILE A 39 7.24 -13.55 -5.99
CA ILE A 39 7.91 -14.81 -6.28
C ILE A 39 7.83 -15.06 -7.78
N VAL A 40 8.99 -15.24 -8.42
CA VAL A 40 9.09 -15.60 -9.84
C VAL A 40 9.53 -17.05 -9.92
N THR A 41 8.78 -17.87 -10.66
CA THR A 41 9.10 -19.27 -10.91
C THR A 41 9.30 -19.47 -12.41
N ASN A 42 10.51 -19.88 -12.80
CA ASN A 42 10.80 -20.32 -14.15
C ASN A 42 10.30 -21.76 -14.31
N VAL A 43 9.25 -21.95 -15.12
CA VAL A 43 8.59 -23.25 -15.28
C VAL A 43 9.38 -24.26 -16.11
N SER A 44 10.35 -23.82 -16.93
CA SER A 44 11.17 -24.73 -17.73
C SER A 44 12.33 -25.31 -16.93
N THR A 45 12.91 -24.53 -16.02
CA THR A 45 14.06 -24.93 -15.19
C THR A 45 13.68 -25.33 -13.76
N GLY A 46 12.49 -24.91 -13.30
CA GLY A 46 12.08 -25.04 -11.90
C GLY A 46 12.70 -24.01 -10.96
N LYS A 47 13.55 -23.08 -11.46
CA LYS A 47 14.18 -22.04 -10.64
C LYS A 47 13.13 -21.12 -10.02
N ARG A 48 13.26 -20.86 -8.71
CA ARG A 48 12.40 -19.95 -7.95
C ARG A 48 13.24 -18.87 -7.29
N VAL A 49 12.87 -17.62 -7.48
CA VAL A 49 13.48 -16.46 -6.81
C VAL A 49 12.38 -15.62 -6.17
N CYS A 50 12.69 -15.02 -5.02
CA CYS A 50 11.74 -14.21 -4.27
C CYS A 50 12.36 -12.88 -3.84
N GLY A 51 11.51 -11.87 -3.69
CA GLY A 51 11.89 -10.56 -3.18
C GLY A 51 10.73 -9.94 -2.41
N ILE A 52 11.09 -9.02 -1.52
CA ILE A 52 10.14 -8.17 -0.81
C ILE A 52 10.26 -6.77 -1.39
N ASP A 53 9.12 -6.21 -1.74
CA ASP A 53 8.97 -4.84 -2.19
C ASP A 53 8.26 -4.03 -1.10
N LYS A 54 8.79 -2.84 -0.78
CA LYS A 54 8.25 -1.97 0.27
C LYS A 54 8.02 -0.58 -0.31
N ALA A 55 6.83 -0.02 -0.06
CA ALA A 55 6.59 1.39 -0.26
C ALA A 55 6.02 2.04 1.00
N THR A 56 6.36 3.30 1.24
CA THR A 56 5.86 4.10 2.36
C THR A 56 5.22 5.36 1.83
N VAL A 57 4.00 5.66 2.26
CA VAL A 57 3.25 6.84 1.83
C VAL A 57 3.27 7.86 2.96
N VAL A 58 3.88 9.01 2.72
CA VAL A 58 3.98 10.08 3.70
C VAL A 58 2.89 11.09 3.41
N PHE A 59 2.00 11.29 4.38
CA PHE A 59 0.87 12.20 4.27
C PHE A 59 1.14 13.52 5.00
N LYS A 60 0.64 14.60 4.43
CA LYS A 60 0.37 15.86 5.14
C LYS A 60 -0.87 15.68 6.00
N GLU A 61 -1.17 16.67 6.83
CA GLU A 61 -2.44 16.73 7.55
C GLU A 61 -3.63 16.64 6.58
N ILE A 62 -4.56 15.71 6.86
CA ILE A 62 -5.80 15.53 6.12
C ILE A 62 -6.92 16.18 6.96
N PRO A 63 -7.64 17.18 6.44
CA PRO A 63 -8.75 17.82 7.15
C PRO A 63 -9.84 16.82 7.54
N ALA A 64 -10.44 17.01 8.71
CA ALA A 64 -11.44 16.08 9.26
C ALA A 64 -12.65 15.90 8.34
N ASP A 65 -13.11 16.95 7.68
CA ASP A 65 -14.20 16.89 6.70
C ASP A 65 -13.84 16.04 5.48
N VAL A 66 -12.58 16.07 5.04
CA VAL A 66 -12.09 15.19 3.98
C VAL A 66 -12.02 13.74 4.45
N ILE A 67 -11.58 13.48 5.69
CA ILE A 67 -11.60 12.13 6.27
C ILE A 67 -13.03 11.56 6.26
N GLU A 68 -14.03 12.34 6.69
CA GLU A 68 -15.43 11.90 6.64
C GLU A 68 -15.93 11.65 5.21
N LEU A 69 -15.45 12.40 4.22
CA LEU A 69 -15.77 12.15 2.81
C LEU A 69 -15.12 10.87 2.27
N LEU A 70 -13.91 10.55 2.72
CA LEU A 70 -13.20 9.33 2.34
C LEU A 70 -13.84 8.09 2.96
N ILE A 71 -14.24 8.14 4.24
CA ILE A 71 -14.85 6.99 4.94
C ILE A 71 -16.22 6.61 4.35
N LYS A 72 -16.98 7.61 3.88
CA LYS A 72 -18.25 7.40 3.19
C LYS A 72 -18.11 6.80 1.79
N ASP A 73 -16.88 6.79 1.25
CA ASP A 73 -16.59 6.15 -0.01
C ASP A 73 -16.51 4.64 0.20
N GLU A 74 -17.35 3.89 -0.50
CA GLU A 74 -17.40 2.43 -0.37
C GLU A 74 -16.03 1.79 -0.65
N ALA A 75 -15.22 2.40 -1.54
CA ALA A 75 -13.88 1.94 -1.85
C ALA A 75 -12.96 1.88 -0.61
N THR A 76 -13.13 2.79 0.35
CA THR A 76 -12.37 2.81 1.61
C THR A 76 -12.60 1.54 2.43
N MET A 77 -13.85 1.07 2.51
CA MET A 77 -14.19 -0.13 3.28
C MET A 77 -13.72 -1.42 2.63
N PHE A 78 -13.43 -1.39 1.32
CA PHE A 78 -12.91 -2.54 0.57
C PHE A 78 -11.41 -2.51 0.32
N CYS A 79 -10.71 -1.48 0.79
CA CYS A 79 -9.27 -1.31 0.65
C CYS A 79 -8.54 -1.69 1.95
N CYS A 80 -7.48 -2.49 1.87
CA CYS A 80 -6.64 -2.78 3.03
C CYS A 80 -6.00 -1.50 3.55
N GLY A 81 -6.05 -1.28 4.87
CA GLY A 81 -5.63 -0.01 5.46
C GLY A 81 -6.59 1.16 5.21
N GLY A 82 -7.76 0.94 4.61
CA GLY A 82 -8.83 1.94 4.57
C GLY A 82 -8.48 3.23 3.80
N LEU A 83 -7.61 3.16 2.79
CA LEU A 83 -7.29 4.33 1.97
C LEU A 83 -6.80 3.93 0.58
N VAL A 84 -7.47 4.41 -0.46
CA VAL A 84 -7.07 4.22 -1.86
C VAL A 84 -6.21 5.41 -2.29
N VAL A 85 -4.91 5.19 -2.47
CA VAL A 85 -3.96 6.28 -2.71
C VAL A 85 -4.17 6.96 -4.07
N GLU A 86 -4.73 6.24 -5.03
CA GLU A 86 -5.00 6.69 -6.39
C GLU A 86 -6.19 7.66 -6.47
N GLU A 87 -7.01 7.73 -5.41
CA GLU A 87 -8.18 8.59 -5.38
C GLU A 87 -7.78 10.08 -5.47
N PRO A 88 -8.39 10.86 -6.40
CA PRO A 88 -8.08 12.28 -6.54
C PRO A 88 -8.28 13.09 -5.25
N LYS A 89 -9.16 12.64 -4.35
CA LYS A 89 -9.38 13.26 -3.03
C LYS A 89 -8.20 13.05 -2.08
N VAL A 90 -7.40 12.00 -2.25
CA VAL A 90 -6.26 11.65 -1.40
C VAL A 90 -4.96 12.31 -1.89
N GLN A 91 -4.80 12.41 -3.22
CA GLN A 91 -3.60 12.95 -3.87
C GLN A 91 -3.08 14.29 -3.31
N PRO A 92 -3.92 15.31 -3.01
CA PRO A 92 -3.45 16.59 -2.47
C PRO A 92 -2.72 16.48 -1.13
N TYR A 93 -2.99 15.40 -0.38
CA TYR A 93 -2.46 15.16 0.96
C TYR A 93 -1.25 14.25 0.96
N ILE A 94 -0.87 13.66 -0.17
CA ILE A 94 0.37 12.90 -0.27
C ILE A 94 1.53 13.90 -0.35
N GLU A 95 2.43 13.86 0.63
CA GLU A 95 3.66 14.66 0.61
C GLU A 95 4.69 14.03 -0.32
N ARG A 96 4.89 12.71 -0.17
CA ARG A 96 5.77 11.91 -1.03
C ARG A 96 5.46 10.42 -0.89
N ILE A 97 5.93 9.66 -1.85
CA ILE A 97 5.92 8.20 -1.83
C ILE A 97 7.36 7.71 -1.90
N GLU A 98 7.75 6.89 -0.94
CA GLU A 98 9.04 6.20 -0.90
C GLU A 98 8.82 4.77 -1.44
N GLY A 99 9.68 4.29 -2.35
CA GLY A 99 9.52 2.98 -3.01
C GLY A 99 8.85 3.06 -4.40
N GLY A 100 7.82 3.89 -4.55
CA GLY A 100 7.16 4.15 -5.84
C GLY A 100 5.66 3.84 -5.83
N MET A 101 4.91 4.50 -6.72
CA MET A 101 3.45 4.33 -6.79
C MET A 101 3.05 2.91 -7.20
N ASP A 102 3.77 2.29 -8.12
CA ASP A 102 3.54 0.91 -8.56
C ASP A 102 3.69 -0.10 -7.41
N SER A 103 4.65 0.13 -6.52
CA SER A 103 4.83 -0.65 -5.29
C SER A 103 3.67 -0.46 -4.31
N VAL A 104 3.14 0.76 -4.17
CA VAL A 104 1.92 1.00 -3.36
C VAL A 104 0.72 0.28 -3.96
N MET A 105 0.54 0.35 -5.28
CA MET A 105 -0.55 -0.28 -6.04
C MET A 105 -0.48 -1.82 -6.11
N GLY A 106 0.54 -2.44 -5.51
CA GLY A 106 0.58 -3.90 -5.30
C GLY A 106 1.77 -4.62 -5.95
N LEU A 107 2.46 -4.00 -6.91
CA LEU A 107 3.55 -4.66 -7.65
C LEU A 107 4.65 -3.69 -8.08
N GLY A 108 5.72 -3.61 -7.29
CA GLY A 108 6.93 -2.88 -7.65
C GLY A 108 7.58 -3.45 -8.90
N LYS A 109 7.55 -2.68 -9.99
CA LYS A 109 8.02 -3.09 -11.31
C LYS A 109 9.53 -3.27 -11.32
N ALA A 110 10.27 -2.43 -10.59
CA ALA A 110 11.72 -2.54 -10.48
C ALA A 110 12.13 -3.88 -9.83
N VAL A 111 11.58 -4.20 -8.66
CA VAL A 111 11.83 -5.47 -7.97
C VAL A 111 11.38 -6.65 -8.83
N THR A 112 10.20 -6.56 -9.45
CA THR A 112 9.68 -7.61 -10.34
C THR A 112 10.60 -7.87 -11.51
N ARG A 113 11.10 -6.82 -12.17
CA ARG A 113 12.04 -6.94 -13.30
C ARG A 113 13.34 -7.61 -12.86
N ASP A 114 13.90 -7.21 -11.73
CA ASP A 114 15.16 -7.76 -11.25
C ASP A 114 15.01 -9.25 -10.88
N LEU A 115 13.86 -9.65 -10.31
CA LEU A 115 13.52 -11.05 -10.06
C LEU A 115 13.31 -11.84 -11.36
N LEU A 116 12.69 -11.23 -12.38
CA LEU A 116 12.55 -11.86 -13.70
C LEU A 116 13.91 -12.15 -14.33
N THR A 117 14.84 -11.19 -14.28
CA THR A 117 16.21 -11.39 -14.76
C THR A 117 16.90 -12.52 -13.99
N GLN A 118 16.84 -12.51 -12.66
CA GLN A 118 17.42 -13.58 -11.84
C GLN A 118 16.81 -14.95 -12.12
N ALA A 119 15.53 -15.05 -12.49
CA ALA A 119 14.90 -16.32 -12.81
C ALA A 119 15.32 -16.90 -14.17
N LEU A 120 15.86 -16.06 -15.07
CA LEU A 120 16.33 -16.44 -16.41
C LEU A 120 17.82 -16.84 -16.42
N GLU A 121 18.60 -16.35 -15.45
CA GLU A 121 19.98 -16.81 -15.19
C GLU A 121 20.02 -18.27 -14.73
#